data_AF-A0A0U0ZSY7-F1
#
_entry.id   AF-A0A0U0ZSY7-F1
#
_cell.length_a   1.000
_cell.length_b   1.000
_cell.length_c   1.000
_cell.angle_alpha   90.00
_cell.angle_beta   90.00
_cell.angle_gamma   90.00
#
_symmetry.space_group_name_H-M   'P 1'
#
loop_
_entity.id
_entity.type
_entity.pdbx_description
1 polymer ?
#
loop_
_entity_poly.entity_id
_entity_poly.type
_entity_poly.pdbx_seq_one_letter_code
_entity_poly.pdbx_strand_id
1 'polypeptide(L)'
;MNNEPTQHLATDATPCGEKDLAHTLAPLDVLAAAVGAHLDRLGIARVNWVRVTKVSEEAGEVVGALIDLDQNRGAMTEVLDELGDVFLSALGAANQLGVNPSEVIAARWETVARRSASPEA
;
A
#
# COMPACT_ATOMS: atom_id res chain seq x y z
N MET A 1 -22.79 -42.77 -4.81
CA MET A 1 -22.05 -41.74 -5.58
C MET A 1 -21.31 -40.92 -4.56
N ASN A 2 -19.98 -41.12 -4.50
CA ASN A 2 -19.13 -40.53 -3.47
C ASN A 2 -18.81 -39.08 -3.86
N ASN A 3 -19.11 -38.15 -2.97
CA ASN A 3 -18.64 -36.77 -3.07
C ASN A 3 -17.25 -36.71 -2.44
N GLU A 4 -16.22 -36.51 -3.25
CA GLU A 4 -14.89 -36.14 -2.73
C GLU A 4 -14.88 -34.63 -2.41
N PRO A 5 -14.32 -34.22 -1.26
CA PRO A 5 -14.15 -32.81 -0.94
C PRO A 5 -12.92 -32.24 -1.67
N THR A 6 -13.14 -31.14 -2.37
CA THR A 6 -12.11 -30.33 -3.02
C THR A 6 -11.04 -29.94 -2.00
N GLN A 7 -9.81 -30.38 -2.23
CA GLN A 7 -8.65 -30.00 -1.44
C GLN A 7 -8.46 -28.48 -1.55
N HIS A 8 -8.68 -27.76 -0.45
CA HIS A 8 -8.18 -26.41 -0.29
C HIS A 8 -6.66 -26.47 -0.40
N LEU A 9 -6.11 -25.94 -1.50
CA LEU A 9 -4.70 -25.57 -1.60
C LEU A 9 -4.41 -24.55 -0.50
N ALA A 10 -3.88 -25.03 0.63
CA ALA A 10 -3.12 -24.20 1.54
C ALA A 10 -1.90 -23.71 0.75
N THR A 11 -1.92 -22.45 0.33
CA THR A 11 -0.71 -21.77 -0.08
C THR A 11 0.22 -21.74 1.12
N ASP A 12 1.29 -22.53 1.07
CA ASP A 12 2.45 -22.42 1.96
C ASP A 12 2.99 -20.98 1.84
N ALA A 13 2.48 -20.10 2.69
CA ALA A 13 3.10 -18.82 2.96
C ALA A 13 4.37 -19.10 3.77
N THR A 14 5.41 -19.53 3.05
CA THR A 14 6.76 -19.56 3.60
C THR A 14 7.03 -18.14 4.12
N PRO A 15 7.48 -17.95 5.37
CA PRO A 15 7.81 -16.62 5.84
C PRO A 15 8.98 -16.12 4.99
N CYS A 16 8.69 -15.24 4.03
CA CYS A 16 9.74 -14.49 3.36
C CYS A 16 10.52 -13.79 4.45
N GLY A 17 11.79 -14.16 4.60
CA GLY A 17 12.67 -13.49 5.56
C GLY A 17 12.67 -11.99 5.28
N GLU A 18 12.77 -11.17 6.31
CA GLU A 18 12.73 -9.69 6.21
C GLU A 18 13.61 -9.13 5.07
N LYS A 19 14.79 -9.73 4.87
CA LYS A 19 15.74 -9.39 3.79
C LYS A 19 15.23 -9.74 2.38
N ASP A 20 14.45 -10.80 2.25
CA ASP A 20 13.89 -11.28 0.98
C ASP A 20 12.73 -10.38 0.52
N LEU A 21 11.90 -9.94 1.48
CA LEU A 21 10.80 -9.03 1.21
C LEU A 21 11.28 -7.61 0.88
N ALA A 22 12.27 -7.09 1.62
CA ALA A 22 12.86 -5.78 1.33
C ALA A 22 13.46 -5.73 -0.09
N HIS A 23 14.16 -6.79 -0.51
CA HIS A 23 14.71 -6.89 -1.87
C HIS A 23 13.62 -6.90 -2.95
N THR A 24 12.52 -7.63 -2.71
CA THR A 24 11.36 -7.67 -3.61
C THR A 24 10.71 -6.29 -3.75
N LEU A 25 10.73 -5.48 -2.69
CA LEU A 25 10.11 -4.15 -2.63
C LEU A 25 11.06 -3.00 -2.99
N ALA A 26 12.35 -3.24 -3.22
CA ALA A 26 13.33 -2.22 -3.58
C ALA A 26 12.92 -1.32 -4.78
N PRO A 27 12.15 -1.80 -5.78
CA PRO A 27 11.61 -0.91 -6.83
C PRO A 27 10.72 0.24 -6.29
N LEU A 28 10.08 0.07 -5.12
CA LEU A 28 9.29 1.12 -4.47
C LEU A 28 10.16 2.27 -3.94
N ASP A 29 11.40 2.00 -3.54
CA ASP A 29 12.33 3.03 -3.09
C ASP A 29 12.72 3.94 -4.26
N VAL A 30 12.97 3.32 -5.43
CA VAL A 30 13.23 4.04 -6.68
C VAL A 30 12.01 4.87 -7.10
N LEU A 31 10.80 4.29 -6.99
CA LEU A 31 9.57 5.01 -7.32
C LEU A 31 9.31 6.17 -6.35
N ALA A 32 9.57 6.02 -5.05
CA ALA A 32 9.45 7.11 -4.08
C ALA A 32 10.40 8.28 -4.40
N ALA A 33 11.63 7.99 -4.81
CA ALA A 33 12.55 9.02 -5.29
C ALA A 33 12.01 9.74 -6.54
N ALA A 34 11.44 8.99 -7.50
CA ALA A 34 10.85 9.56 -8.72
C ALA A 34 9.61 10.43 -8.42
N VAL A 35 8.73 9.98 -7.53
CA VAL A 35 7.56 10.76 -7.05
C VAL A 35 8.03 12.04 -6.36
N GLY A 36 9.00 11.94 -5.45
CA GLY A 36 9.57 13.09 -4.76
C GLY A 36 10.16 14.13 -5.72
N ALA A 37 10.95 13.69 -6.70
CA ALA A 37 11.48 14.54 -7.75
C ALA A 37 10.38 15.15 -8.63
N HIS A 38 9.29 14.42 -8.84
CA HIS A 38 8.12 14.94 -9.56
C HIS A 38 7.44 16.08 -8.80
N LEU A 39 7.19 15.91 -7.49
CA LEU A 39 6.60 16.94 -6.64
C LEU A 39 7.50 18.18 -6.54
N ASP A 40 8.81 18.00 -6.49
CA ASP A 40 9.77 19.11 -6.52
C ASP A 40 9.66 19.92 -7.82
N ARG A 41 9.53 19.25 -8.97
CA ARG A 41 9.36 19.89 -10.29
C ARG A 41 8.06 20.69 -10.38
N LEU A 42 7.01 20.22 -9.72
CA LEU A 42 5.72 20.93 -9.64
C LEU A 42 5.76 22.11 -8.65
N GLY A 43 6.86 22.31 -7.92
CA GLY A 43 6.98 23.37 -6.92
C GLY A 43 6.19 23.12 -5.64
N ILE A 44 5.76 21.88 -5.40
CA ILE A 44 5.08 21.51 -4.15
C ILE A 44 6.10 21.61 -3.01
N ALA A 45 5.78 22.36 -1.96
CA ALA A 45 6.71 22.56 -0.85
C ALA A 45 7.02 21.25 -0.11
N ARG A 46 8.26 21.08 0.35
CA ARG A 46 8.69 19.97 1.22
C ARG A 46 8.28 20.21 2.67
N VAL A 47 6.97 20.25 2.91
CA VAL A 47 6.37 20.46 4.24
C VAL A 47 5.56 19.21 4.58
N ASN A 48 5.72 18.69 5.81
CA ASN A 48 5.02 17.48 6.23
C ASN A 48 3.50 17.63 6.09
N TRP A 49 2.96 18.79 6.46
CA TRP A 49 1.54 19.15 6.28
C TRP A 49 1.06 19.24 4.83
N VAL A 50 1.96 19.24 3.85
CA VAL A 50 1.61 19.31 2.43
C VAL A 50 1.74 17.95 1.78
N ARG A 51 2.82 17.20 2.07
CA ARG A 51 3.11 15.93 1.37
C ARG A 51 2.66 14.68 2.13
N VAL A 52 2.63 14.70 3.47
CA VAL A 52 2.27 13.52 4.26
C VAL A 52 0.76 13.43 4.48
N THR A 53 0.10 14.56 4.69
CA THR A 53 -1.36 14.65 4.86
C THR A 53 -2.15 14.22 3.63
N LYS A 54 -1.55 14.34 2.44
CA LYS A 54 -2.13 13.87 1.19
C LYS A 54 -2.55 12.40 1.26
N VAL A 55 -1.82 11.56 1.98
CA VAL A 55 -2.21 10.16 2.22
C VAL A 55 -3.61 10.05 2.83
N SER A 56 -3.96 10.94 3.77
CA SER A 56 -5.30 10.95 4.38
C SER A 56 -6.37 11.53 3.47
N GLU A 57 -6.02 12.48 2.61
CA GLU A 57 -6.91 13.05 1.60
C GLU A 57 -7.30 11.98 0.57
N GLU A 58 -6.32 11.34 -0.08
CA GLU A 58 -6.58 10.31 -1.09
C GLU A 58 -7.29 9.09 -0.48
N ALA A 59 -7.01 8.75 0.79
CA ALA A 59 -7.75 7.68 1.47
C ALA A 59 -9.24 8.03 1.67
N GLY A 60 -9.54 9.32 1.84
CA GLY A 60 -10.92 9.82 1.86
C GLY A 60 -11.58 9.74 0.48
N GLU A 61 -10.84 10.01 -0.58
CA GLU A 61 -11.32 9.91 -1.96
C GLU A 61 -11.65 8.46 -2.33
N VAL A 62 -10.84 7.47 -1.90
CA VAL A 62 -11.19 6.04 -1.99
C VAL A 62 -12.53 5.73 -1.34
N VAL A 63 -12.79 6.27 -0.14
CA VAL A 63 -14.07 6.06 0.56
C VAL A 63 -15.22 6.71 -0.22
N GLY A 64 -15.01 7.91 -0.77
CA GLY A 64 -15.97 8.58 -1.65
C GLY A 64 -16.32 7.74 -2.88
N ALA A 65 -15.30 7.26 -3.59
CA ALA A 65 -15.47 6.42 -4.77
C ALA A 65 -16.19 5.10 -4.45
N LEU A 66 -15.93 4.49 -3.29
CA LEU A 66 -16.65 3.29 -2.84
C LEU A 66 -18.13 3.57 -2.54
N ILE A 67 -18.45 4.74 -1.94
CA ILE A 67 -19.84 5.16 -1.70
C ILE A 67 -20.57 5.36 -3.03
N ASP A 68 -19.93 6.00 -4.01
CA ASP A 68 -20.52 6.20 -5.33
C ASP A 68 -20.69 4.88 -6.09
N LEU A 69 -19.74 3.95 -5.97
CA LEU A 69 -19.87 2.61 -6.53
C LEU A 69 -21.07 1.85 -5.93
N ASP A 70 -21.23 1.84 -4.60
CA ASP A 70 -22.35 1.18 -3.91
C ASP A 70 -23.71 1.78 -4.32
N GLN A 71 -23.74 3.08 -4.58
CA GLN A 71 -24.94 3.80 -4.98
C GLN A 71 -25.17 3.78 -6.51
N ASN A 72 -24.42 2.97 -7.26
CA ASN A 72 -24.45 2.87 -8.72
C ASN A 72 -24.28 4.22 -9.44
N ARG A 73 -23.49 5.12 -8.86
CA ARG A 73 -23.14 6.44 -9.42
C ARG A 73 -21.70 6.53 -9.93
N GLY A 74 -20.85 5.60 -9.53
CA GLY A 74 -19.44 5.56 -9.90
C GLY A 74 -19.03 4.25 -10.56
N ALA A 75 -17.74 4.11 -10.84
CA ALA A 75 -17.14 2.94 -11.45
C ALA A 75 -15.96 2.39 -10.65
N MET A 76 -15.69 1.08 -10.78
CA MET A 76 -14.50 0.46 -10.16
C MET A 76 -13.19 1.12 -10.61
N THR A 77 -13.16 1.72 -11.81
CA THR A 77 -11.98 2.46 -12.28
C THR A 77 -11.67 3.66 -11.38
N GLU A 78 -12.68 4.39 -10.91
CA GLU A 78 -12.50 5.53 -10.01
C GLU A 78 -11.92 5.05 -8.67
N VAL A 79 -12.45 3.96 -8.11
CA VAL A 79 -11.90 3.35 -6.88
C VAL A 79 -10.42 2.97 -7.04
N LEU A 80 -10.04 2.44 -8.21
CA LEU A 80 -8.67 2.04 -8.49
C LEU A 80 -7.75 3.25 -8.71
N ASP A 81 -8.25 4.32 -9.33
CA ASP A 81 -7.52 5.57 -9.50
C ASP A 81 -7.20 6.17 -8.11
N GLU A 82 -8.21 6.30 -7.24
CA GLU A 82 -8.00 6.83 -5.89
C GLU A 82 -7.09 5.93 -5.04
N LEU A 83 -7.20 4.61 -5.19
CA LEU A 83 -6.31 3.68 -4.51
C LEU A 83 -4.86 3.82 -5.01
N GLY A 84 -4.68 4.09 -6.30
CA GLY A 84 -3.39 4.43 -6.90
C GLY A 84 -2.80 5.69 -6.29
N ASP A 85 -3.62 6.73 -6.11
CA ASP A 85 -3.22 8.01 -5.54
C ASP A 85 -2.85 7.89 -4.05
N VAL A 86 -3.51 7.01 -3.30
CA VAL A 86 -3.06 6.64 -1.94
C VAL A 86 -1.64 6.05 -1.95
N PHE A 87 -1.35 5.12 -2.87
CA PHE A 87 -0.02 4.52 -2.96
C PHE A 87 1.03 5.56 -3.35
N LEU A 88 0.77 6.39 -4.35
CA LEU A 88 1.69 7.44 -4.78
C LEU A 88 1.91 8.50 -3.69
N SER A 89 0.86 8.88 -2.97
CA SER A 89 0.95 9.78 -1.81
C SER A 89 1.79 9.19 -0.69
N ALA A 90 1.65 7.88 -0.39
CA ALA A 90 2.47 7.22 0.61
C ALA A 90 3.96 7.19 0.22
N LEU A 91 4.27 6.99 -1.08
CA LEU A 91 5.64 7.08 -1.60
C LEU A 91 6.18 8.51 -1.53
N GLY A 92 5.35 9.51 -1.83
CA GLY A 92 5.69 10.93 -1.64
C GLY A 92 5.99 11.27 -0.19
N ALA A 93 5.20 10.72 0.75
CA ALA A 93 5.43 10.85 2.18
C ALA A 93 6.73 10.16 2.63
N ALA A 94 7.03 8.97 2.13
CA ALA A 94 8.28 8.28 2.41
C ALA A 94 9.50 9.10 1.95
N ASN A 95 9.45 9.67 0.74
CA ASN A 95 10.50 10.57 0.25
C ASN A 95 10.64 11.84 1.12
N GLN A 96 9.53 12.44 1.54
CA GLN A 96 9.53 13.61 2.42
C GLN A 96 10.17 13.32 3.78
N LEU A 97 9.93 12.12 4.33
CA LEU A 97 10.44 11.69 5.62
C LEU A 97 11.86 11.12 5.55
N GLY A 98 12.41 10.91 4.35
CA GLY A 98 13.74 10.34 4.16
C GLY A 98 13.82 8.87 4.55
N VAL A 99 12.74 8.11 4.35
CA VAL A 99 12.67 6.67 4.66
C VAL A 99 12.50 5.84 3.40
N ASN A 100 12.98 4.60 3.42
CA ASN A 100 12.80 3.64 2.34
C ASN A 100 11.46 2.91 2.51
N PRO A 101 10.51 3.01 1.55
CA PRO A 101 9.28 2.23 1.55
C PRO A 101 9.49 0.74 1.78
N SER A 102 10.51 0.14 1.14
CA SER A 102 10.79 -1.29 1.23
C SER A 102 11.03 -1.75 2.67
N GLU A 103 11.82 -1.00 3.43
CA GLU A 103 12.13 -1.27 4.83
C GLU A 103 10.89 -1.11 5.72
N VAL A 104 10.14 -0.01 5.52
CA VAL A 104 8.93 0.27 6.31
C VAL A 104 7.88 -0.82 6.10
N ILE A 105 7.64 -1.21 4.85
CA ILE A 105 6.65 -2.24 4.50
C ILE A 105 7.12 -3.62 4.98
N ALA A 106 8.39 -3.98 4.78
CA ALA A 106 8.91 -5.28 5.23
C ALA A 106 8.80 -5.44 6.75
N ALA A 107 9.23 -4.45 7.52
CA ALA A 107 9.13 -4.46 8.98
C ALA A 107 7.67 -4.53 9.46
N ARG A 108 6.77 -3.78 8.79
CA ARG A 108 5.36 -3.81 9.14
C ARG A 108 4.70 -5.14 8.80
N TRP A 109 5.00 -5.71 7.63
CA TRP A 109 4.47 -7.00 7.18
C TRP A 109 4.87 -8.12 8.12
N GLU A 110 6.13 -8.18 8.56
CA GLU A 110 6.59 -9.18 9.52
C GLU A 110 5.75 -9.15 10.81
N THR A 111 5.44 -7.95 11.30
CA THR A 111 4.57 -7.76 12.47
C THR A 111 3.13 -8.23 12.20
N VAL A 112 2.57 -7.95 11.03
CA VAL A 112 1.22 -8.37 10.65
C VAL A 112 1.15 -9.90 10.47
N ALA A 113 2.08 -10.48 9.72
CA ALA A 113 2.16 -11.92 9.47
C ALA A 113 2.26 -12.73 10.77
N ARG A 114 3.08 -12.28 11.74
CA ARG A 114 3.15 -12.90 13.07
C ARG A 114 1.81 -12.89 13.80
N ARG A 115 1.09 -11.76 13.79
CA ARG A 115 -0.22 -11.65 14.45
C ARG A 115 -1.27 -12.53 13.80
N SER A 116 -1.24 -12.67 12.47
CA SER A 116 -2.15 -13.55 11.75
C SER A 116 -1.86 -15.04 11.96
N ALA A 117 -0.60 -15.40 12.26
CA ALA A 117 -0.18 -16.78 12.53
C ALA A 117 -0.41 -17.23 13.99
N SER A 118 -0.52 -16.30 14.93
CA SER A 118 -1.02 -16.55 16.29
C SER A 118 -2.43 -16.00 16.42
N PRO A 119 -3.47 -16.74 16.01
CA PRO A 119 -4.79 -16.47 16.56
C PRO A 119 -4.66 -16.65 18.08
N GLU A 120 -5.17 -15.72 18.86
CA GLU A 120 -5.18 -15.85 20.32
C GLU A 120 -5.69 -17.24 20.75
N ALA A 121 -4.90 -17.88 21.61
CA ALA A 121 -5.26 -19.00 22.47
C ALA A 121 -5.95 -18.50 23.74
#